data_AF-A0A7V1SL31-F1
#
_entry.id   AF-A0A7V1SL31-F1
#
_cell.length_a   1.000
_cell.length_b   1.000
_cell.length_c   1.000
_cell.angle_alpha   90.00
_cell.angle_beta   90.00
_cell.angle_gamma   90.00
#
_symmetry.space_group_name_H-M   'P 1'
#
loop_
_entity.id
_entity.type
_entity.pdbx_description
1 polymer ?
#
loop_
_entity_poly.entity_id
_entity_poly.type
_entity_poly.pdbx_seq_one_letter_code
_entity_poly.pdbx_strand_id
1 'polypeptide(L)'
;MMGLPLFPIFIVDFFGSALMIILSITASFHARRLVRLNPKNVLWTYLFWLCMALVAFALSRSIGHMLRFIFILLDFPHVWETLSPYSGGLNTLVFSSVAVLTFYYYNVQGVIQRVRDDANSLARANRQLEKVHAELRDLNTTLEQRVENRTRELKVSEQKFRHLYEGSKDMIFFCDAAGRISGINSSGIEMLGY
;
A
#
# COMPACT_ATOMS: atom_id res chain seq x y z
N MET A 1 0.28 24.84 -64.14
CA MET A 1 -0.46 24.72 -62.87
C MET A 1 0.22 25.65 -61.87
N MET A 2 -0.41 26.78 -61.54
CA MET A 2 0.12 27.74 -60.56
C MET A 2 0.20 27.06 -59.19
N GLY A 3 1.41 26.82 -58.70
CA GLY A 3 1.63 26.36 -57.34
C GLY A 3 1.03 27.37 -56.37
N LEU A 4 0.16 26.92 -55.47
CA LEU A 4 -0.35 27.73 -54.37
C LEU A 4 0.82 28.43 -53.67
N PRO A 5 0.70 29.73 -53.32
CA PRO A 5 1.78 30.42 -52.63
C PRO A 5 2.05 29.68 -51.31
N LEU A 6 3.24 29.10 -51.16
CA LEU A 6 3.67 28.38 -49.95
C LEU A 6 3.83 29.31 -48.73
N PHE A 7 3.61 30.61 -48.91
CA PHE A 7 3.76 31.67 -47.91
C PHE A 7 2.96 31.45 -46.62
N PRO A 8 1.68 31.01 -46.64
CA PRO A 8 0.93 30.73 -45.41
C PRO A 8 1.55 29.60 -44.57
N ILE A 9 2.15 28.59 -45.21
CA ILE A 9 2.77 27.46 -44.52
C ILE A 9 3.99 27.92 -43.74
N PHE A 10 4.84 28.76 -44.36
CA PHE A 10 6.03 29.31 -43.70
C PHE A 10 5.69 30.23 -42.52
N ILE A 11 4.64 31.05 -42.66
CA ILE A 11 4.17 31.89 -41.55
C ILE A 11 3.73 31.02 -40.38
N VAL A 12 2.89 30.01 -40.63
CA VAL A 12 2.38 29.13 -39.58
C VAL A 12 3.51 28.35 -38.91
N ASP A 13 4.48 27.82 -39.68
CA ASP A 13 5.61 27.08 -39.10
C ASP A 13 6.52 27.99 -38.25
N PHE A 14 6.79 29.22 -38.69
CA PHE A 14 7.65 30.16 -37.94
C PHE A 14 6.98 30.65 -36.65
N PHE A 15 5.77 31.22 -36.77
CA PHE A 15 5.04 31.73 -35.60
C PHE A 15 4.60 30.61 -34.67
N GLY A 16 4.20 29.46 -35.22
CA GLY A 16 3.83 28.28 -34.44
C GLY A 16 5.00 27.73 -33.63
N SER A 17 6.20 27.65 -34.22
CA SER A 17 7.41 27.23 -33.50
C SER A 17 7.80 28.22 -32.41
N ALA A 18 7.75 29.53 -32.68
CA ALA A 18 8.02 30.56 -31.68
C ALA A 18 7.05 30.49 -30.50
N LEU A 19 5.75 30.34 -30.78
CA LEU A 19 4.72 30.22 -29.76
C LEU A 19 4.90 28.94 -28.91
N MET A 20 5.21 27.80 -29.55
CA MET A 20 5.50 26.54 -28.87
C MET A 20 6.68 26.65 -27.89
N ILE A 21 7.75 27.35 -28.26
CA ILE A 21 8.90 27.58 -27.37
C ILE A 21 8.47 28.39 -26.14
N ILE A 22 7.75 29.49 -26.34
CA ILE A 22 7.30 30.35 -25.24
C ILE A 22 6.38 29.58 -24.28
N LEU A 23 5.39 28.86 -24.83
CA LEU A 23 4.44 28.09 -24.03
C LEU A 23 5.11 26.93 -23.29
N SER A 24 5.99 26.18 -23.95
CA SER A 24 6.67 25.04 -23.32
C SER A 24 7.61 25.48 -22.19
N ILE A 25 8.36 26.57 -22.38
CA ILE A 25 9.26 27.13 -21.35
C ILE A 25 8.45 27.65 -20.16
N THR A 26 7.41 28.45 -20.41
CA THR A 26 6.56 28.98 -19.33
C THR A 26 5.85 27.88 -18.56
N ALA A 27 5.32 26.86 -19.25
CA ALA A 27 4.73 25.68 -18.63
C ALA A 27 5.75 24.90 -17.79
N SER A 28 6.99 24.73 -18.28
CA SER A 28 8.06 24.06 -17.53
C SER A 28 8.42 24.81 -16.25
N PHE A 29 8.51 26.15 -16.29
CA PHE A 29 8.72 26.95 -15.08
C PHE A 29 7.58 26.80 -14.07
N HIS A 30 6.33 26.80 -14.54
CA HIS A 30 5.17 26.61 -13.67
C HIS A 30 5.15 25.20 -13.06
N ALA A 31 5.41 24.16 -13.86
CA ALA A 31 5.50 22.79 -13.38
C ALA A 31 6.65 22.62 -12.37
N ARG A 32 7.80 23.24 -12.60
CA ARG A 32 8.92 23.25 -11.64
C ARG A 32 8.57 23.95 -10.33
N ARG A 33 7.70 24.96 -10.36
CA ARG A 33 7.17 25.59 -9.15
C ARG A 33 6.24 24.64 -8.39
N LEU A 34 5.33 23.95 -9.09
CA LEU A 34 4.44 22.95 -8.50
C LEU A 34 5.22 21.82 -7.81
N VAL A 35 6.19 21.23 -8.48
CA VAL A 35 7.04 20.16 -7.90
C VAL A 35 7.76 20.62 -6.63
N ARG A 36 8.24 21.87 -6.60
CA ARG A 36 8.88 22.45 -5.41
C ARG A 36 7.90 22.63 -4.23
N LEU A 37 6.62 22.86 -4.50
CA LEU A 37 5.60 23.02 -3.45
C LEU A 37 5.21 21.68 -2.82
N ASN A 38 5.10 20.61 -3.61
CA ASN A 38 4.81 19.28 -3.08
C ASN A 38 5.53 18.18 -3.90
N PRO A 39 6.76 17.81 -3.51
CA PRO A 39 7.56 16.83 -4.26
C PRO A 39 6.99 15.40 -4.16
N LYS A 40 6.08 15.13 -3.22
CA LYS A 40 5.43 13.81 -3.08
C LYS A 40 4.34 13.59 -4.13
N ASN A 41 3.87 14.64 -4.78
CA ASN A 41 2.85 14.52 -5.81
C ASN A 41 3.47 14.04 -7.13
N VAL A 42 3.26 12.76 -7.44
CA VAL A 42 3.78 12.11 -8.65
C VAL A 42 3.25 12.76 -9.92
N LEU A 43 2.01 13.27 -9.93
CA LEU A 43 1.43 13.96 -11.09
C LEU A 43 2.22 15.22 -11.45
N TRP A 44 2.60 16.02 -10.46
CA TRP A 44 3.35 17.25 -10.72
C TRP A 44 4.75 16.96 -11.23
N THR A 45 5.38 15.91 -10.70
CA THR A 45 6.69 15.43 -11.18
C THR A 45 6.59 14.95 -12.62
N TYR A 46 5.54 14.19 -12.96
CA TYR A 46 5.25 13.77 -14.32
C TYR A 46 5.06 14.96 -15.27
N LEU A 47 4.19 15.92 -14.90
CA LEU A 47 3.93 17.12 -15.71
C LEU A 47 5.21 17.93 -15.96
N PHE A 48 6.08 18.04 -14.97
CA PHE A 48 7.38 18.70 -15.14
C PHE A 48 8.24 18.02 -16.20
N TRP A 49 8.42 16.71 -16.14
CA TRP A 49 9.19 15.97 -17.14
C TRP A 49 8.54 15.99 -18.52
N LEU A 50 7.21 15.99 -18.60
CA LEU A 50 6.48 16.15 -19.86
C LEU A 50 6.74 17.53 -20.47
N CYS A 51 6.66 18.60 -19.68
CA CYS A 51 7.00 19.94 -20.13
C CYS A 51 8.46 20.03 -20.57
N MET A 52 9.40 19.38 -19.88
CA MET A 52 10.81 19.33 -20.31
C MET A 52 10.98 18.63 -21.66
N ALA A 53 10.25 17.54 -21.91
CA ALA A 53 10.25 16.87 -23.21
C ALA A 53 9.65 17.77 -24.32
N LEU A 54 8.57 18.50 -24.04
CA LEU A 54 8.00 19.47 -24.98
C LEU A 54 8.94 20.64 -25.28
N VAL A 55 9.70 21.11 -24.30
CA VAL A 55 10.76 22.12 -24.51
C VAL A 55 11.84 21.56 -25.44
N ALA A 56 12.31 20.33 -25.19
CA ALA A 56 13.31 19.68 -26.04
C ALA A 56 12.81 19.51 -27.49
N PHE A 57 11.54 19.13 -27.65
CA PHE A 57 10.90 19.04 -28.97
C PHE A 57 10.83 20.40 -29.68
N ALA A 58 10.38 21.45 -28.97
CA ALA A 58 10.26 22.79 -29.54
C ALA A 58 11.62 23.35 -29.97
N LEU A 59 12.67 23.15 -29.16
CA LEU A 59 14.04 23.54 -29.48
C LEU A 59 14.59 22.76 -30.68
N SER A 60 14.44 21.43 -30.67
CA SER A 60 14.88 20.55 -31.78
C SER A 60 14.26 20.97 -33.11
N ARG A 61 12.94 21.22 -33.13
CA ARG A 61 12.21 21.65 -34.33
C ARG A 61 12.67 23.03 -34.80
N SER A 62 12.78 24.01 -33.90
CA SER A 62 13.18 25.37 -34.25
C SER A 62 14.60 25.43 -34.82
N ILE A 63 15.55 24.73 -34.19
CA ILE A 63 16.94 24.64 -34.67
C ILE A 63 16.99 23.94 -36.03
N GLY A 64 16.20 22.87 -36.22
CA GLY A 64 16.11 22.17 -37.51
C GLY A 64 15.66 23.10 -38.65
N HIS A 65 14.61 23.90 -38.45
CA HIS A 65 14.17 24.87 -39.45
C HIS A 65 15.21 25.97 -39.70
N MET A 66 15.87 26.47 -38.64
CA MET A 66 16.90 27.51 -38.76
C MET A 66 18.12 27.01 -39.54
N LEU A 67 18.61 25.80 -39.23
CA LEU A 67 19.73 25.18 -39.95
C LEU A 67 19.38 24.92 -41.41
N ARG A 68 18.17 24.42 -41.70
CA ARG A 68 17.69 24.25 -43.08
C ARG A 68 17.76 25.56 -43.86
N PHE A 69 17.27 26.65 -43.27
CA PHE A 69 17.27 27.96 -43.92
C PHE A 69 18.70 28.47 -44.17
N ILE A 70 19.60 28.34 -43.18
CA ILE A 70 21.00 28.76 -43.30
C ILE A 70 21.73 28.00 -44.40
N PHE A 71 21.58 26.67 -44.49
CA PHE A 71 22.27 25.87 -45.50
C PHE A 71 21.75 26.10 -46.92
N ILE A 72 20.46 26.37 -47.08
CA ILE A 72 19.89 26.76 -48.38
C ILE A 72 20.42 28.15 -48.80
N LEU A 73 20.53 29.09 -47.86
CA LEU A 73 21.03 30.44 -48.14
C LEU A 73 22.52 30.46 -48.48
N LEU A 74 23.31 29.57 -47.87
CA LEU A 74 24.75 29.42 -48.13
C LEU A 74 25.08 28.54 -49.34
N ASP A 75 24.06 28.10 -50.10
CA ASP A 75 24.19 27.23 -51.30
C ASP A 75 24.86 25.86 -51.02
N PHE A 76 24.67 25.32 -49.81
CA PHE A 76 25.12 23.97 -49.41
C PHE A 76 23.94 23.04 -49.09
N PRO A 77 23.01 22.77 -50.03
CA PRO A 77 21.82 21.95 -49.78
C PRO A 77 22.17 20.50 -49.42
N HIS A 78 23.28 19.97 -49.93
CA HIS A 78 23.69 18.58 -49.69
C HIS A 78 24.10 18.33 -48.22
N VAL A 79 24.65 19.33 -47.53
CA VAL A 79 24.95 19.26 -46.10
C VAL A 79 23.65 19.14 -45.29
N TRP A 80 22.59 19.85 -45.69
CA TRP A 80 21.29 19.69 -45.04
C TRP A 80 20.66 18.31 -45.30
N GLU A 81 20.80 17.74 -46.50
CA GLU A 81 20.29 16.39 -46.79
C GLU A 81 20.93 15.32 -45.90
N THR A 82 22.23 15.46 -45.62
CA THR A 82 22.93 14.57 -44.68
C THR A 82 22.54 14.82 -43.21
N LEU A 83 22.20 16.05 -42.82
CA LEU A 83 21.85 16.41 -41.44
C LEU A 83 20.35 16.18 -41.10
N SER A 84 19.46 16.30 -42.08
CA SER A 84 18.00 16.22 -41.89
C SER A 84 17.54 14.93 -41.19
N PRO A 85 18.11 13.73 -41.48
CA PRO A 85 17.75 12.50 -40.76
C PRO A 85 18.04 12.57 -39.26
N TYR A 86 19.11 13.24 -38.85
CA TYR A 86 19.48 13.38 -37.43
C TYR A 86 18.48 14.27 -36.67
N SER A 87 18.03 15.37 -37.29
CA SER A 87 16.96 16.22 -36.71
C SER A 87 15.65 15.45 -36.58
N GLY A 88 15.30 14.63 -37.59
CA GLY A 88 14.15 13.72 -37.51
C GLY A 88 14.28 12.69 -36.38
N GLY A 89 15.46 12.06 -36.25
CA GLY A 89 15.76 11.08 -35.20
C GLY A 89 15.62 11.66 -33.79
N LEU A 90 16.09 12.89 -33.55
CA LEU A 90 15.91 13.59 -32.28
C LEU A 90 14.43 13.76 -31.92
N ASN A 91 13.58 14.13 -32.89
CA ASN A 91 12.15 14.27 -32.65
C ASN A 91 11.50 12.91 -32.28
N THR A 92 11.86 11.84 -32.99
CA THR A 92 11.39 10.48 -32.66
C THR A 92 11.80 10.08 -31.25
N LEU A 93 13.06 10.34 -30.85
CA LEU A 93 13.53 10.06 -29.49
C LEU A 93 12.72 10.83 -28.42
N VAL A 94 12.36 12.08 -28.68
CA VAL A 94 11.52 12.85 -27.76
C VAL A 94 10.12 12.25 -27.64
N PHE A 95 9.48 11.86 -28.75
CA PHE A 95 8.16 11.20 -28.69
C PHE A 95 8.21 9.86 -27.97
N SER A 96 9.22 9.04 -28.23
CA SER A 96 9.44 7.79 -27.49
C SER A 96 9.66 8.05 -26.00
N SER A 97 10.41 9.10 -25.65
CA SER A 97 10.63 9.50 -24.25
C SER A 97 9.32 9.93 -23.57
N VAL A 98 8.46 10.68 -24.26
CA VAL A 98 7.13 11.06 -23.76
C VAL A 98 6.25 9.82 -23.54
N ALA A 99 6.27 8.86 -24.46
CA ALA A 99 5.52 7.62 -24.33
C ALA A 99 5.98 6.80 -23.12
N VAL A 100 7.29 6.63 -22.95
CA VAL A 100 7.89 5.95 -21.78
C VAL A 100 7.53 6.66 -20.48
N LEU A 101 7.63 7.99 -20.45
CA LEU A 101 7.26 8.80 -19.29
C LEU A 101 5.77 8.64 -18.93
N THR A 102 4.89 8.60 -19.93
CA THR A 102 3.45 8.42 -19.75
C THR A 102 3.15 7.03 -19.20
N PHE A 103 3.75 5.98 -19.77
CA PHE A 103 3.58 4.61 -19.28
C PHE A 103 4.11 4.45 -17.84
N TYR A 104 5.28 5.02 -17.56
CA TYR A 104 5.87 5.02 -16.22
C TYR A 104 4.93 5.68 -15.20
N TYR A 105 4.31 6.82 -15.53
CA TYR A 105 3.34 7.48 -14.67
C TYR A 105 2.17 6.57 -14.30
N TYR A 106 1.56 5.89 -15.29
CA TYR A 106 0.46 4.97 -15.03
C TYR A 106 0.87 3.79 -14.14
N ASN A 107 2.07 3.23 -14.37
CA ASN A 107 2.58 2.14 -13.54
C ASN A 107 2.79 2.58 -12.09
N VAL A 108 3.46 3.73 -11.88
CA VAL A 108 3.72 4.27 -10.54
C VAL A 108 2.42 4.55 -9.79
N GLN A 109 1.42 5.14 -10.45
CA GLN A 109 0.10 5.36 -9.84
C GLN A 109 -0.55 4.04 -9.42
N GLY A 110 -0.48 3.01 -10.26
CA GLY A 110 -0.98 1.67 -9.93
C GLY A 110 -0.27 1.05 -8.73
N VAL A 111 1.05 1.19 -8.63
CA VAL A 111 1.83 0.72 -7.47
C VAL A 111 1.44 1.46 -6.19
N ILE A 112 1.32 2.79 -6.25
CA ILE A 112 0.92 3.59 -5.08
C ILE A 112 -0.45 3.18 -4.55
N GLN A 113 -1.41 2.91 -5.45
CA GLN A 113 -2.73 2.42 -5.06
C GLN A 113 -2.64 1.07 -4.36
N ARG A 114 -1.90 0.10 -4.93
CA ARG A 114 -1.70 -1.22 -4.31
C ARG A 114 -1.08 -1.11 -2.91
N VAL A 115 -0.03 -0.32 -2.76
CA VAL A 115 0.62 -0.11 -1.45
C VAL A 115 -0.34 0.53 -0.46
N ARG A 116 -1.20 1.45 -0.90
CA ARG A 116 -2.21 2.07 -0.04
C ARG A 116 -3.27 1.07 0.42
N ASP A 117 -3.70 0.18 -0.48
CA ASP A 117 -4.67 -0.86 -0.18
C ASP A 117 -4.10 -1.92 0.77
N ASP A 118 -2.84 -2.32 0.57
CA ASP A 118 -2.11 -3.21 1.45
C ASP A 118 -1.92 -2.60 2.85
N ALA A 119 -1.57 -1.31 2.93
CA ALA A 119 -1.48 -0.62 4.21
C ALA A 119 -2.82 -0.60 4.95
N ASN A 120 -3.92 -0.41 4.22
CA ASN A 120 -5.26 -0.41 4.79
C ASN A 120 -5.70 -1.82 5.22
N SER A 121 -5.37 -2.87 4.46
CA SER A 121 -5.68 -4.26 4.82
C SER A 121 -4.89 -4.71 6.06
N LEU A 122 -3.61 -4.36 6.14
CA LEU A 122 -2.75 -4.62 7.30
C LEU A 122 -3.28 -3.92 8.55
N ALA A 123 -3.69 -2.65 8.42
CA ALA A 123 -4.30 -1.91 9.53
C ALA A 123 -5.61 -2.55 10.03
N ARG A 124 -6.39 -3.19 9.15
CA ARG A 124 -7.60 -3.95 9.55
C ARG A 124 -7.24 -5.26 10.24
N ALA A 125 -6.27 -6.01 9.71
CA ALA A 125 -5.79 -7.25 10.30
C ALA A 125 -5.26 -7.02 11.73
N ASN A 126 -4.46 -5.96 11.94
CA ASN A 126 -3.97 -5.61 13.28
C ASN A 126 -5.11 -5.31 14.26
N ARG A 127 -6.13 -4.53 13.85
CA ARG A 127 -7.30 -4.26 14.71
C ARG A 127 -8.09 -5.53 15.07
N GLN A 128 -8.21 -6.46 14.13
CA GLN A 128 -8.88 -7.73 14.39
C GLN A 128 -8.08 -8.58 15.38
N LEU A 129 -6.76 -8.61 15.21
CA LEU A 129 -5.85 -9.29 16.13
C LEU A 129 -5.97 -8.73 17.55
N GLU A 130 -5.99 -7.40 17.70
CA GLU A 130 -6.19 -6.73 18.99
C GLU A 130 -7.52 -7.13 19.66
N LYS A 131 -8.61 -7.20 18.90
CA LYS A 131 -9.92 -7.65 19.42
C LYS A 131 -9.88 -9.09 19.89
N VAL A 132 -9.33 -9.99 19.07
CA VAL A 132 -9.21 -11.42 19.43
C VAL A 132 -8.34 -11.59 20.68
N HIS A 133 -7.25 -10.82 20.80
CA HIS A 133 -6.44 -10.83 22.02
C HIS A 133 -7.19 -10.35 23.26
N ALA A 134 -8.02 -9.31 23.13
CA ALA A 134 -8.85 -8.83 24.22
C ALA A 134 -9.91 -9.87 24.64
N GLU A 135 -10.59 -10.49 23.68
CA GLU A 135 -11.56 -11.56 23.93
C GLU A 135 -10.93 -12.79 24.59
N LEU A 136 -9.75 -13.22 24.11
CA LEU A 136 -9.00 -14.32 24.73
C LEU A 136 -8.61 -14.01 26.17
N ARG A 137 -8.21 -12.76 26.46
CA ARG A 137 -7.85 -12.34 27.81
C ARG A 137 -9.06 -12.34 28.74
N ASP A 138 -10.20 -11.87 28.28
CA ASP A 138 -11.46 -11.86 29.03
C ASP A 138 -11.94 -13.29 29.31
N LEU A 139 -11.92 -14.14 28.29
CA LEU A 139 -12.27 -15.56 28.42
C LEU A 139 -11.34 -16.27 29.40
N ASN A 140 -10.02 -16.04 29.31
CA ASN A 140 -9.07 -16.65 30.23
C ASN A 140 -9.34 -16.22 31.68
N THR A 141 -9.57 -14.92 31.92
CA THR A 141 -9.90 -14.40 33.25
C THR A 141 -11.20 -15.02 33.79
N THR A 142 -12.23 -15.15 32.93
CA THR A 142 -13.51 -15.76 33.31
C THR A 142 -13.36 -17.24 33.63
N LEU A 143 -12.55 -17.97 32.86
CA LEU A 143 -12.27 -19.38 33.10
C LEU A 143 -11.50 -19.58 34.40
N GLU A 144 -10.48 -18.76 34.67
CA GLU A 144 -9.72 -18.76 35.92
C GLU A 144 -10.65 -18.57 37.13
N GLN A 145 -11.55 -17.57 37.08
CA GLN A 145 -12.55 -17.33 38.12
C GLN A 145 -13.51 -18.52 38.30
N ARG A 146 -13.96 -19.12 37.20
CA ARG A 146 -14.88 -20.26 37.25
C ARG A 146 -14.21 -21.49 37.85
N VAL A 147 -12.95 -21.74 37.50
CA VAL A 147 -12.15 -22.81 38.09
C VAL A 147 -11.99 -22.57 39.58
N GLU A 148 -11.59 -21.36 40.00
CA GLU A 148 -11.42 -21.04 41.43
C GLU A 148 -12.72 -21.25 42.22
N ASN A 149 -13.85 -20.73 41.71
CA ASN A 149 -15.15 -20.88 42.37
C ASN A 149 -15.54 -22.35 42.51
N ARG A 150 -15.38 -23.16 41.46
CA ARG A 150 -15.71 -24.59 41.50
C ARG A 150 -14.78 -25.37 42.43
N THR A 151 -13.50 -25.04 42.45
CA THR A 151 -12.55 -25.64 43.41
C THR A 151 -12.92 -25.29 44.85
N ARG A 152 -13.35 -24.05 45.11
CA ARG A 152 -13.81 -23.61 46.43
C ARG A 152 -15.10 -24.30 46.85
N GLU A 153 -16.10 -24.37 45.97
CA GLU A 153 -17.38 -25.08 46.20
C GLU A 153 -17.13 -26.56 46.52
N LEU A 154 -16.26 -27.22 45.74
CA LEU A 154 -15.92 -28.62 45.95
C LEU A 154 -15.27 -28.83 47.32
N LYS A 155 -14.29 -27.98 47.68
CA LYS A 155 -13.63 -28.03 48.99
C LYS A 155 -14.60 -27.83 50.15
N VAL A 156 -15.53 -26.88 50.04
CA VAL A 156 -16.56 -26.64 51.07
C VAL A 156 -17.52 -27.84 51.16
N SER A 157 -17.93 -28.40 50.03
CA SER A 157 -18.81 -29.56 50.01
C SER A 157 -18.15 -30.81 50.59
N GLU A 158 -16.86 -31.03 50.29
CA GLU A 158 -16.06 -32.13 50.85
C GLU A 158 -15.91 -31.98 52.36
N GLN A 159 -15.61 -30.77 52.85
CA GLN A 159 -15.53 -30.48 54.28
C GLN A 159 -16.87 -30.71 55.00
N LYS A 160 -17.99 -30.25 54.42
CA LYS A 160 -19.33 -30.50 54.96
C LYS A 160 -19.64 -32.00 55.02
N PHE A 161 -19.37 -32.72 53.93
CA PHE A 161 -19.57 -34.18 53.88
C PHE A 161 -18.73 -34.88 54.96
N ARG A 162 -17.44 -34.56 55.06
CA ARG A 162 -16.55 -35.15 56.08
C ARG A 162 -17.03 -34.85 57.50
N HIS A 163 -17.50 -33.63 57.77
CA HIS A 163 -18.04 -33.28 59.08
C HIS A 163 -19.32 -34.05 59.42
N LEU A 164 -20.24 -34.22 58.46
CA LEU A 164 -21.46 -35.00 58.66
C LEU A 164 -21.17 -36.50 58.82
N TYR A 165 -20.23 -37.03 58.02
CA TYR A 165 -19.80 -38.42 58.07
C TYR A 165 -19.17 -38.78 59.41
N GLU A 166 -18.19 -38.00 59.86
CA GLU A 166 -17.48 -38.25 61.14
C GLU A 166 -18.29 -37.84 62.37
N GLY A 167 -19.14 -36.81 62.25
CA GLY A 167 -19.97 -36.31 63.36
C GLY A 167 -21.24 -37.12 63.61
N SER A 168 -21.65 -37.98 62.66
CA SER A 168 -22.80 -38.87 62.83
C SER A 168 -22.56 -39.87 63.96
N LYS A 169 -23.56 -40.03 64.84
CA LYS A 169 -23.53 -41.04 65.92
C LYS A 169 -23.86 -42.44 65.43
N ASP A 170 -24.45 -42.57 64.25
CA ASP A 170 -24.71 -43.87 63.63
C ASP A 170 -23.44 -44.40 62.93
N MET A 171 -23.27 -45.73 62.91
CA MET A 171 -22.23 -46.39 62.13
C MET A 171 -22.51 -46.22 60.62
N ILE A 172 -21.65 -45.48 59.93
CA ILE A 172 -21.70 -45.30 58.48
C ILE A 172 -20.47 -45.96 57.87
N PHE A 173 -20.68 -46.96 57.01
CA PHE A 173 -19.62 -47.63 56.28
C PHE A 173 -19.94 -47.73 54.79
N PHE A 174 -18.91 -47.70 53.96
CA PHE A 174 -18.98 -47.94 52.52
C PHE A 174 -18.35 -49.30 52.22
N CYS A 175 -18.91 -50.03 51.25
CA CYS A 175 -18.33 -51.27 50.76
C CYS A 175 -18.33 -51.33 49.22
N ASP A 176 -17.41 -52.11 48.67
CA ASP A 176 -17.37 -52.39 47.23
C ASP A 176 -18.44 -53.43 46.83
N ALA A 177 -18.57 -53.69 45.52
CA ALA A 177 -19.50 -54.68 44.98
C ALA A 177 -19.23 -56.12 45.48
N ALA A 178 -18.06 -56.39 46.07
CA ALA A 178 -17.70 -57.67 46.67
C ALA A 178 -17.91 -57.70 48.20
N GLY A 179 -18.48 -56.64 48.78
CA GLY A 179 -18.77 -56.53 50.21
C GLY A 179 -17.58 -56.14 51.10
N ARG A 180 -16.43 -55.77 50.53
CA ARG A 180 -15.27 -55.31 51.32
C ARG A 180 -15.46 -53.87 51.75
N ILE A 181 -15.27 -53.57 53.04
CA ILE A 181 -15.39 -52.22 53.59
C ILE A 181 -14.27 -51.34 53.02
N SER A 182 -14.66 -50.23 52.37
CA SER A 182 -13.76 -49.23 51.79
C SER A 182 -13.60 -47.99 52.68
N GLY A 183 -14.50 -47.77 53.64
CA GLY A 183 -14.38 -46.72 54.64
C GLY A 183 -15.44 -46.85 55.73
N ILE A 184 -15.12 -46.46 56.96
CA ILE A 184 -16.02 -46.45 58.12
C ILE A 184 -15.75 -45.17 58.93
N ASN A 185 -16.81 -44.54 59.47
CA ASN A 185 -16.70 -43.33 60.28
C ASN A 185 -16.24 -43.63 61.71
N SER A 186 -15.80 -42.59 62.43
CA SER A 186 -15.30 -42.71 63.80
C SER A 186 -16.28 -43.42 64.75
N SER A 187 -17.59 -43.08 64.71
CA SER A 187 -18.59 -43.75 65.56
C SER A 187 -18.79 -45.23 65.21
N GLY A 188 -18.65 -45.61 63.94
CA GLY A 188 -18.66 -47.03 63.55
C GLY A 188 -17.48 -47.82 64.11
N ILE A 189 -16.29 -47.22 64.14
CA ILE A 189 -15.10 -47.82 64.76
C ILE A 189 -15.31 -47.99 66.26
N GLU A 190 -15.77 -46.94 66.96
CA GLU A 190 -16.08 -46.97 68.39
C GLU A 190 -17.14 -48.04 68.74
N MET A 191 -18.21 -48.14 67.95
CA MET A 191 -19.28 -49.13 68.15
C MET A 191 -18.81 -50.57 67.94
N LEU A 192 -17.86 -50.79 67.02
CA LEU A 192 -17.26 -52.10 66.77
C LEU A 192 -16.16 -52.46 67.77
N GLY A 193 -15.76 -51.53 68.64
CA GLY A 193 -14.79 -51.74 69.72
C GLY A 193 -13.33 -51.79 69.26
N TYR A 194 -13.03 -51.16 68.12
CA TYR A 194 -11.67 -50.93 67.62
C TYR A 194 -11.21 -49.50 67.90
#